data_AF-A0A4V6P978-F1
#
_entry.id   AF-A0A4V6P978-F1
#
_cell.length_a   1.000
_cell.length_b   1.000
_cell.length_c   1.000
_cell.angle_alpha   90.00
_cell.angle_beta   90.00
_cell.angle_gamma   90.00
#
_symmetry.space_group_name_H-M   'P 1'
#
loop_
_entity.id
_entity.type
_entity.pdbx_description
1 polymer ?
#
loop_
_entity_poly.entity_id
_entity_poly.type
_entity_poly.pdbx_seq_one_letter_code
_entity_poly.pdbx_strand_id
1 'polypeptide(L)'
;MSPGDGADRRATPERMTQHGKDLHRNVNKHLQAAWNNLQGSRGVTQSNFTATSYVLAMAYTAAIDVAEEDLETKKKVLNKFRDLLAVSATNWASAEVKSTLGRP
;
A
#
# COMPACT_ATOMS: atom_id res chain seq x y z
N MET A 1 0.60 -37.78 -16.01
CA MET A 1 0.25 -36.49 -15.39
C MET A 1 0.54 -36.62 -13.91
N SER A 2 1.52 -35.87 -13.40
CA SER A 2 1.99 -36.01 -12.01
C SER A 2 1.03 -35.28 -11.07
N PRO A 3 0.60 -35.89 -9.95
CA PRO A 3 -0.22 -35.22 -8.94
C PRO A 3 0.69 -34.25 -8.15
N GLY A 4 0.86 -33.01 -8.65
CA GLY A 4 1.76 -32.05 -8.01
C GLY A 4 1.55 -30.57 -8.36
N ASP A 5 0.87 -30.24 -9.46
CA ASP A 5 0.83 -28.85 -9.95
C ASP A 5 -0.32 -28.00 -9.37
N GLY A 6 -1.13 -28.59 -8.49
CA GLY A 6 -2.23 -27.94 -7.78
C GLY A 6 -2.05 -28.00 -6.28
N ALA A 7 -0.84 -27.70 -5.77
CA ALA A 7 -0.63 -27.50 -4.34
C ALA A 7 -1.51 -26.33 -3.90
N ASP A 8 -2.74 -26.68 -3.49
CA ASP A 8 -3.73 -25.84 -2.87
C ASP A 8 -2.99 -25.07 -1.78
N ARG A 9 -2.61 -23.81 -2.08
CA ARG A 9 -1.91 -22.96 -1.13
C ARG A 9 -2.96 -22.61 -0.11
N ARG A 10 -3.19 -23.51 0.85
CA ARG A 10 -4.07 -23.27 1.97
C ARG A 10 -3.72 -21.90 2.50
N ALA A 11 -4.70 -20.99 2.43
CA ALA A 11 -4.66 -19.82 3.26
C ALA A 11 -4.51 -20.34 4.71
N THR A 12 -3.73 -19.66 5.52
CA THR A 12 -3.77 -19.87 6.98
C THR A 12 -3.75 -18.48 7.61
N PRO A 13 -4.26 -18.30 8.84
CA PRO A 13 -4.17 -17.01 9.52
C PRO A 13 -2.74 -16.43 9.53
N GLU A 14 -1.74 -17.29 9.74
CA GLU A 14 -0.31 -16.90 9.74
C GLU A 14 0.11 -16.42 8.35
N ARG A 15 -0.26 -17.15 7.28
CA ARG A 15 0.07 -16.78 5.90
C ARG A 15 -0.63 -15.50 5.47
N MET A 16 -1.88 -15.28 5.87
CA MET A 16 -2.61 -14.04 5.57
C MET A 16 -1.96 -12.84 6.25
N THR A 17 -1.58 -12.99 7.52
CA THR A 17 -0.86 -11.97 8.29
C THR A 17 0.50 -11.67 7.66
N GLN A 18 1.27 -12.70 7.33
CA GLN A 18 2.58 -12.54 6.71
C GLN A 18 2.47 -11.89 5.33
N HIS A 19 1.49 -12.29 4.52
CA HIS A 19 1.24 -11.68 3.23
C HIS A 19 0.91 -10.19 3.34
N GLY A 20 0.10 -9.79 4.32
CA GLY A 20 -0.19 -8.38 4.59
C GLY A 20 1.08 -7.58 4.95
N LYS A 21 1.98 -8.17 5.75
CA LYS A 21 3.28 -7.55 6.08
C LYS A 21 4.20 -7.45 4.87
N ASP A 22 4.27 -8.49 4.04
CA ASP A 22 5.13 -8.53 2.86
C ASP A 22 4.64 -7.56 1.78
N LEU A 23 3.32 -7.53 1.54
CA LEU A 23 2.69 -6.55 0.66
C LEU A 23 2.99 -5.12 1.13
N HIS A 24 2.79 -4.85 2.42
CA HIS A 24 3.08 -3.54 3.01
C HIS A 24 4.53 -3.15 2.81
N ARG A 25 5.48 -4.02 3.19
CA ARG A 25 6.92 -3.77 3.04
C ARG A 25 7.31 -3.51 1.59
N ASN A 26 6.86 -4.37 0.68
CA ASN A 26 7.26 -4.34 -0.73
C ASN A 26 6.67 -3.14 -1.48
N VAL A 27 5.45 -2.71 -1.16
CA VAL A 27 4.85 -1.53 -1.80
C VAL A 27 5.34 -0.24 -1.13
N ASN A 28 5.47 -0.22 0.20
CA ASN A 28 5.87 0.99 0.93
C ASN A 28 7.27 1.47 0.54
N LYS A 29 8.22 0.58 0.19
CA LYS A 29 9.53 1.01 -0.34
C LYS A 29 9.40 1.82 -1.64
N HIS A 30 8.46 1.47 -2.51
CA HIS A 30 8.25 2.19 -3.78
C HIS A 30 7.51 3.51 -3.55
N LEU A 31 6.52 3.52 -2.66
CA LEU A 31 5.84 4.76 -2.25
C LEU A 31 6.82 5.73 -1.59
N GLN A 32 7.74 5.24 -0.75
CA GLN A 32 8.77 6.07 -0.13
C GLN A 32 9.76 6.62 -1.16
N ALA A 33 10.18 5.81 -2.13
CA ALA A 33 11.03 6.29 -3.23
C ALA A 33 10.34 7.38 -4.05
N ALA A 34 9.06 7.20 -4.38
CA ALA A 34 8.26 8.21 -5.08
C ALA A 34 8.13 9.51 -4.26
N TRP A 35 7.92 9.40 -2.94
CA TRP A 35 7.87 10.55 -2.04
C TRP A 35 9.19 11.33 -2.04
N ASN A 36 10.32 10.63 -1.93
CA ASN A 36 11.64 11.27 -1.94
C ASN A 36 11.91 12.01 -3.26
N ASN A 37 11.49 11.43 -4.39
CA ASN A 37 11.58 12.10 -5.70
C ASN A 37 10.70 13.35 -5.76
N LEU A 38 9.47 13.27 -5.24
CA LEU A 38 8.55 14.41 -5.19
C LEU A 38 9.11 15.57 -4.36
N GLN A 39 9.71 15.28 -3.21
CA GLN A 39 10.35 16.29 -2.36
C GLN A 39 11.55 16.95 -3.07
N GLY A 40 12.32 16.18 -3.86
CA GLY A 40 13.36 16.75 -4.71
C GLY A 40 12.79 17.73 -5.75
N SER A 41 11.65 17.40 -6.36
CA SER A 41 10.95 18.25 -7.33
C SER A 41 10.38 19.53 -6.70
N ARG A 42 10.01 19.52 -5.41
CA ARG A 42 9.58 20.74 -4.72
C ARG A 42 10.67 21.83 -4.65
N GLY A 43 11.95 21.47 -4.65
CA GLY A 43 13.05 22.44 -4.66
C GLY A 43 13.09 23.35 -5.90
N VAL A 44 12.34 23.02 -6.96
CA VAL A 44 12.32 23.76 -8.23
C VAL A 44 11.37 24.98 -8.20
N THR A 45 10.60 25.19 -7.12
CA THR A 45 9.29 25.88 -7.20
C THR A 45 9.23 27.41 -7.27
N GLN A 46 10.30 28.20 -7.15
CA GLN A 46 10.13 29.67 -7.31
C GLN A 46 11.26 30.37 -8.05
N SER A 47 12.52 29.95 -7.88
CA SER A 47 13.65 30.69 -8.44
C SER A 47 13.82 30.50 -9.96
N ASN A 48 13.27 29.42 -10.54
CA ASN A 48 13.51 29.07 -11.95
C ASN A 48 12.45 29.64 -12.91
N PHE A 49 11.33 30.12 -12.40
CA PHE A 49 10.29 30.75 -13.20
C PHE A 49 10.44 32.27 -13.09
N THR A 50 11.33 32.86 -13.90
CA THR A 50 11.36 34.32 -14.07
C THR A 50 10.02 34.82 -14.64
N ALA A 51 9.73 36.11 -14.47
CA ALA A 51 8.45 36.82 -14.66
C ALA A 51 7.54 36.44 -15.87
N THR A 52 8.04 35.71 -16.86
CA THR A 52 7.33 35.25 -18.06
C THR A 52 6.48 33.97 -17.85
N SER A 53 6.60 33.26 -16.71
CA SER A 53 5.98 31.93 -16.56
C SER A 53 5.21 31.70 -15.26
N TYR A 54 4.57 32.73 -14.71
CA TYR A 54 3.70 32.59 -13.52
C TYR A 54 2.66 31.46 -13.67
N VAL A 55 2.02 31.34 -14.83
CA VAL A 55 1.06 30.26 -15.13
C VAL A 55 1.73 28.89 -15.07
N LEU A 56 2.96 28.76 -15.57
CA LEU A 56 3.72 27.53 -15.54
C LEU A 56 4.15 27.17 -14.10
N ALA A 57 4.51 28.16 -13.29
CA ALA A 57 4.82 27.97 -11.88
C ALA A 57 3.61 27.45 -11.09
N MET A 58 2.42 28.03 -11.35
CA MET A 58 1.18 27.54 -10.74
C MET A 58 0.84 26.12 -11.19
N ALA A 59 0.93 25.84 -12.50
CA ALA A 59 0.66 24.50 -13.04
C ALA A 59 1.62 23.45 -12.47
N TYR A 60 2.90 23.80 -12.34
CA TYR A 60 3.90 22.94 -11.71
C TYR A 60 3.57 22.68 -10.24
N THR A 61 3.26 23.72 -9.47
CA THR A 61 2.88 23.58 -8.05
C THR A 61 1.63 22.71 -7.88
N ALA A 62 0.59 22.97 -8.68
CA ALA A 62 -0.63 22.17 -8.67
C ALA A 62 -0.37 20.69 -9.01
N ALA A 63 0.52 20.41 -9.97
CA ALA A 63 0.89 19.04 -10.31
C ALA A 63 1.62 18.34 -9.15
N ILE A 64 2.49 19.05 -8.43
CA ILE A 64 3.17 18.54 -7.25
C ILE A 64 2.18 18.24 -6.13
N ASP A 65 1.23 19.14 -5.88
CA ASP A 65 0.22 18.96 -4.82
C ASP A 65 -0.72 17.77 -5.13
N VAL A 66 -1.14 17.61 -6.39
CA VAL A 66 -1.92 16.43 -6.83
C VAL A 66 -1.13 15.14 -6.64
N ALA A 67 0.16 15.14 -6.98
CA ALA A 67 1.02 13.97 -6.77
C ALA A 67 1.20 13.64 -5.27
N GLU A 68 1.26 14.66 -4.41
CA GLU A 68 1.34 14.50 -2.95
C GLU A 68 0.07 13.81 -2.41
N GLU A 69 -1.10 14.30 -2.78
CA GLU A 69 -2.39 13.74 -2.37
C GLU A 69 -2.58 12.29 -2.85
N ASP A 70 -2.19 11.99 -4.10
CA ASP A 70 -2.26 10.63 -4.64
C ASP A 70 -1.33 9.68 -3.88
N LEU A 71 -0.09 10.09 -3.56
CA LEU A 71 0.84 9.29 -2.77
C LEU A 71 0.33 9.04 -1.34
N GLU A 72 -0.22 10.06 -0.68
CA GLU A 72 -0.86 9.88 0.63
C GLU A 72 -2.01 8.88 0.57
N THR A 73 -2.86 9.00 -0.45
CA THR A 73 -4.02 8.11 -0.64
C THR A 73 -3.57 6.68 -0.85
N LYS A 74 -2.56 6.43 -1.71
CA LYS A 74 -1.99 5.09 -1.90
C LYS A 74 -1.41 4.51 -0.61
N LYS A 75 -0.77 5.33 0.22
CA LYS A 75 -0.24 4.90 1.53
C LYS A 75 -1.36 4.52 2.50
N LYS A 76 -2.44 5.32 2.55
CA LYS A 76 -3.65 5.01 3.35
C LYS A 76 -4.29 3.69 2.90
N VAL A 77 -4.43 3.48 1.59
CA VAL A 77 -4.96 2.24 1.01
C VAL A 77 -4.08 1.04 1.33
N LEU A 78 -2.75 1.17 1.23
CA LEU A 78 -1.81 0.10 1.57
C LEU A 78 -1.92 -0.32 3.04
N ASN A 79 -2.02 0.65 3.95
CA ASN A 79 -2.25 0.36 5.37
C ASN A 79 -3.58 -0.38 5.57
N LYS A 80 -4.65 0.06 4.89
CA LYS A 80 -5.96 -0.60 4.96
C LYS A 80 -5.91 -2.05 4.50
N PHE A 81 -5.19 -2.38 3.43
CA PHE A 81 -5.04 -3.77 2.98
C PHE A 81 -4.33 -4.64 4.01
N ARG A 82 -3.24 -4.14 4.62
CA ARG A 82 -2.54 -4.83 5.70
C ARG A 82 -3.49 -5.12 6.87
N ASP A 83 -4.26 -4.12 7.28
CA ASP A 83 -5.14 -4.24 8.44
C ASP A 83 -6.32 -5.19 8.17
N LEU A 84 -6.90 -5.13 6.98
CA LEU A 84 -7.95 -6.07 6.57
C LEU A 84 -7.45 -7.52 6.54
N LEU A 85 -6.24 -7.77 6.04
CA LEU A 85 -5.65 -9.12 6.05
C LEU A 85 -5.41 -9.63 7.48
N ALA A 86 -4.99 -8.76 8.39
CA ALA A 86 -4.83 -9.11 9.81
C ALA A 86 -6.19 -9.41 10.47
N VAL A 87 -7.21 -8.60 10.21
CA VAL A 87 -8.58 -8.84 10.71
C VAL A 87 -9.14 -10.15 10.18
N SER A 88 -8.99 -10.41 8.87
CA SER A 88 -9.42 -11.68 8.28
C SER A 88 -8.72 -12.89 8.90
N ALA A 89 -7.42 -12.79 9.19
CA ALA A 89 -6.68 -13.85 9.89
C ALA A 89 -7.26 -14.13 11.29
N THR A 90 -7.50 -13.08 12.08
CA THR A 90 -8.09 -13.19 13.43
C THR A 90 -9.50 -13.79 13.40
N ASN A 91 -10.33 -13.33 12.47
CA ASN A 91 -11.70 -13.83 12.31
C ASN A 91 -11.70 -15.31 11.96
N TRP A 92 -10.78 -15.74 11.09
CA TRP A 92 -10.68 -17.14 10.72
C TRP A 92 -10.18 -18.02 11.87
N ALA A 93 -9.14 -17.60 12.59
CA ALA A 93 -8.67 -18.33 13.77
C ALA A 93 -9.79 -18.49 14.82
N SER A 94 -10.59 -17.43 15.01
CA SER A 94 -11.76 -17.47 15.92
C SER A 94 -12.86 -18.42 15.43
N ALA A 95 -13.10 -18.47 14.11
CA ALA A 95 -14.09 -19.38 13.53
C ALA A 95 -13.69 -20.85 13.69
N GLU A 96 -12.40 -21.18 13.52
CA GLU A 96 -11.89 -22.54 13.70
C GLU A 96 -12.08 -23.03 15.15
N VAL A 97 -11.79 -22.18 16.14
CA VAL A 97 -12.02 -22.49 17.57
C VAL A 97 -13.51 -22.73 17.85
N LYS A 98 -14.41 -21.90 17.30
CA LYS A 98 -15.85 -22.08 17.49
C LYS A 98 -16.37 -23.34 16.79
N SER A 99 -15.85 -23.68 15.62
CA SER A 99 -16.23 -24.88 14.87
C SER A 99 -15.79 -26.17 15.56
N THR A 100 -14.67 -26.15 16.29
CA THR A 100 -14.16 -27.32 17.03
C THR A 100 -14.87 -27.54 18.35
N LEU A 101 -15.40 -26.48 18.99
CA LEU A 101 -16.21 -26.58 20.22
C LEU A 101 -17.65 -27.07 19.99
N GLY A 102 -18.18 -27.00 18.77
CA GLY A 102 -19.54 -27.43 18.42
C GLY A 102 -19.68 -28.89 17.97
N ARG A 103 -18.60 -29.68 18.02
CA ARG A 103 -18.60 -31.07 17.57
C ARG A 103 -18.95 -31.98 18.78
N PRO A 104 -20.13 -32.64 18.81
CA PRO A 104 -20.51 -33.57 19.89
C PRO A 104 -19.61 -34.80 19.94
#